data_AF-C0BLH3-F1
#
_entry.id   AF-C0BLH3-F1
#
_cell.length_a   1.000
_cell.length_b   1.000
_cell.length_c   1.000
_cell.angle_alpha   90.00
_cell.angle_beta   90.00
_cell.angle_gamma   90.00
#
_symmetry.space_group_name_H-M   'P 1'
#
loop_
_entity.id
_entity.type
_entity.pdbx_description
1 polymer ?
#
loop_
_entity_poly.entity_id
_entity_poly.type
_entity_poly.pdbx_seq_one_letter_code
_entity_poly.pdbx_strand_id
1 'polypeptide(L)'
;MKKIILSLVIALTTVSLYAQIDRSTMPEAGPAPTINLEEPIRFELKNGLTVMVVENHKLPRVSIQLSIDNPPSLEGEKAGVSSLAAGLLGNGSTNISKDAFIEEVDFLGASLNFGASSAFASSLSKYFPRILELMADAAINPNFTEEEFQKKRKNYSLA
;
A
#
# COMPACT_ATOMS: atom_id res chain seq x y z
N MET A 1 -58.88 -29.33 2.76
CA MET A 1 -57.44 -29.25 3.04
C MET A 1 -56.56 -29.81 1.91
N LYS A 2 -56.70 -31.08 1.50
CA LYS A 2 -55.88 -31.67 0.40
C LYS A 2 -55.92 -30.90 -0.93
N LYS A 3 -57.09 -30.35 -1.33
CA LYS A 3 -57.24 -29.56 -2.57
C LYS A 3 -56.53 -28.20 -2.53
N ILE A 4 -56.39 -27.59 -1.35
CA ILE A 4 -55.71 -26.30 -1.14
C ILE A 4 -54.19 -26.50 -1.20
N ILE A 5 -53.70 -27.59 -0.59
CA ILE A 5 -52.28 -27.96 -0.65
C ILE A 5 -51.88 -28.26 -2.10
N LEU A 6 -52.71 -28.98 -2.86
CA LEU A 6 -52.44 -29.30 -4.25
C LEU A 6 -52.37 -28.04 -5.15
N SER A 7 -53.25 -27.07 -4.93
CA SER A 7 -53.25 -25.82 -5.69
C SER A 7 -52.06 -24.92 -5.34
N LEU A 8 -51.63 -24.91 -4.07
CA LEU A 8 -50.43 -24.19 -3.64
C LEU A 8 -49.16 -24.77 -4.26
N VAL A 9 -49.06 -26.10 -4.34
CA VAL A 9 -47.91 -26.79 -4.96
C VAL A 9 -47.84 -26.49 -6.46
N ILE A 10 -48.98 -26.48 -7.16
CA ILE A 10 -49.04 -26.14 -8.60
C ILE A 10 -48.64 -24.67 -8.82
N ALA A 11 -49.06 -23.75 -7.97
CA ALA A 11 -48.67 -22.35 -8.06
C ALA A 11 -47.16 -22.14 -7.81
N LEU A 12 -46.56 -22.92 -6.89
CA LEU A 12 -45.14 -22.81 -6.57
C LEU A 12 -44.25 -23.40 -7.68
N THR A 13 -44.71 -24.45 -8.36
CA THR A 13 -43.97 -25.06 -9.48
C THR A 13 -44.03 -24.21 -10.74
N THR A 14 -45.14 -23.50 -11.01
CA THR A 14 -45.21 -22.58 -12.16
C THR A 14 -44.30 -21.36 -11.98
N VAL A 15 -44.21 -20.79 -10.79
CA VAL A 15 -43.28 -19.67 -10.52
C VAL A 15 -41.82 -20.10 -10.75
N SER A 16 -41.46 -21.33 -10.37
CA SER A 16 -40.10 -21.86 -10.60
C SER A 16 -39.76 -22.06 -12.09
N LEU A 17 -40.77 -22.34 -12.94
CA LEU A 17 -40.59 -22.48 -14.38
C LEU A 17 -40.42 -21.14 -15.10
N TYR A 18 -41.11 -20.08 -14.65
CA TYR A 18 -41.01 -18.73 -15.22
C TYR A 18 -39.84 -17.90 -14.66
N ALA A 19 -39.19 -18.35 -13.58
CA ALA A 19 -38.02 -17.69 -12.99
C ALA A 19 -36.69 -18.01 -13.69
N GLN A 20 -36.70 -18.83 -14.75
CA GLN A 20 -35.49 -19.10 -15.53
C GLN A 20 -35.13 -17.87 -16.38
N ILE A 21 -34.08 -17.17 -15.96
CA ILE A 21 -33.49 -16.06 -16.71
C ILE A 21 -33.07 -16.59 -18.09
N ASP A 22 -33.58 -15.98 -19.15
CA ASP A 22 -33.19 -16.28 -20.52
C ASP A 22 -31.72 -15.90 -20.74
N ARG A 23 -30.87 -16.91 -20.99
CA ARG A 23 -29.42 -16.76 -21.21
C ARG A 23 -29.04 -16.80 -22.68
N SER A 24 -30.02 -16.83 -23.59
CA SER A 24 -29.78 -16.81 -25.04
C SER A 24 -29.44 -15.41 -25.57
N THR A 25 -29.78 -14.37 -24.81
CA THR A 25 -29.48 -12.98 -25.13
C THR A 25 -28.46 -12.43 -24.14
N MET A 26 -27.50 -11.66 -24.68
CA MET A 26 -26.54 -10.96 -23.83
C MET A 26 -27.29 -9.86 -23.07
N PRO A 27 -27.15 -9.77 -21.73
CA PRO A 27 -27.73 -8.66 -20.99
C PRO A 27 -27.10 -7.35 -21.45
N GLU A 28 -27.88 -6.27 -21.44
CA GLU A 28 -27.36 -4.95 -21.77
C GLU A 28 -26.25 -4.56 -20.79
N ALA A 29 -25.18 -3.97 -21.32
CA ALA A 29 -24.09 -3.47 -20.49
C ALA A 29 -24.62 -2.36 -19.58
N GLY A 30 -24.31 -2.45 -18.29
CA GLY A 30 -24.59 -1.37 -17.35
C GLY A 30 -23.87 -0.08 -17.75
N PRO A 31 -24.33 1.08 -17.24
CA PRO A 31 -23.66 2.35 -17.49
C PRO A 31 -22.19 2.29 -17.05
N ALA A 32 -21.32 2.95 -17.81
CA ALA A 32 -19.91 3.03 -17.46
C ALA A 32 -19.75 3.67 -16.07
N PRO A 33 -18.88 3.14 -15.19
CA PRO A 33 -18.62 3.74 -13.91
C PRO A 33 -18.07 5.15 -14.10
N THR A 34 -18.70 6.14 -13.49
CA THR A 34 -18.20 7.52 -13.46
C THR A 34 -17.02 7.60 -12.50
N ILE A 35 -15.84 7.92 -13.04
CA ILE A 35 -14.63 8.15 -12.24
C ILE A 35 -14.78 9.54 -11.58
N ASN A 36 -15.08 9.57 -10.28
CA ASN A 36 -15.01 10.80 -9.48
C ASN A 36 -13.67 10.81 -8.75
N LEU A 37 -12.68 11.52 -9.29
CA LEU A 37 -11.43 11.79 -8.60
C LEU A 37 -11.64 13.07 -7.80
N GLU A 38 -11.81 12.94 -6.49
CA GLU A 38 -11.86 14.11 -5.62
C GLU A 38 -10.50 14.83 -5.63
N GLU A 39 -10.53 16.15 -5.54
CA GLU A 39 -9.30 16.94 -5.46
C GLU A 39 -8.56 16.63 -4.14
N PRO A 40 -7.24 16.43 -4.17
CA PRO A 40 -6.47 16.17 -2.96
C PRO A 40 -6.50 17.38 -2.02
N ILE A 41 -6.72 17.13 -0.73
CA ILE A 41 -6.51 18.13 0.33
C ILE A 41 -5.01 18.39 0.42
N ARG A 42 -4.61 19.66 0.29
CA ARG A 42 -3.20 20.06 0.32
C ARG A 42 -2.94 21.05 1.45
N PHE A 43 -1.90 20.80 2.23
CA PHE A 43 -1.41 21.73 3.25
C PHE A 43 0.11 21.60 3.43
N GLU A 44 0.71 22.60 4.07
CA GLU A 44 2.15 22.64 4.35
C GLU A 44 2.39 22.52 5.86
N LEU A 45 3.33 21.66 6.24
CA LEU A 45 3.77 21.53 7.62
C LEU A 45 4.72 22.68 8.00
N LYS A 46 4.91 22.92 9.29
CA LYS A 46 5.81 23.97 9.80
C LYS A 46 7.27 23.83 9.33
N ASN A 47 7.68 22.63 8.95
CA ASN A 47 9.02 22.32 8.44
C ASN A 47 9.12 22.44 6.90
N GLY A 48 8.09 22.93 6.21
CA GLY A 48 8.06 23.11 4.76
C GLY A 48 7.61 21.89 3.96
N LEU A 49 7.31 20.77 4.62
CA LEU A 49 6.85 19.56 3.91
C LEU A 49 5.42 19.77 3.40
N THR A 50 5.24 19.65 2.08
CA THR A 50 3.92 19.63 1.47
C THR A 50 3.27 18.26 1.66
N VAL A 51 2.05 18.25 2.23
CA VAL A 51 1.25 17.04 2.43
C VAL A 51 0.03 17.11 1.52
N MET A 52 -0.22 16.01 0.81
CA MET A 52 -1.40 15.82 -0.03
C MET A 52 -2.14 14.58 0.44
N VAL A 53 -3.45 14.72 0.68
CA VAL A 53 -4.31 13.65 1.18
C VAL A 53 -5.46 13.44 0.19
N VAL A 54 -5.63 12.20 -0.25
CA VAL A 54 -6.79 11.74 -1.02
C VAL A 54 -7.50 10.71 -0.16
N GLU A 55 -8.74 11.00 0.24
CA GLU A 55 -9.53 10.10 1.07
C GLU A 55 -10.29 9.10 0.20
N ASN A 56 -10.22 7.81 0.55
CA ASN A 56 -10.98 6.77 -0.10
C ASN A 56 -11.31 5.66 0.90
N HIS A 57 -12.56 5.64 1.36
CA HIS A 57 -13.02 4.71 2.39
C HIS A 57 -13.58 3.38 1.85
N LYS A 58 -13.36 3.06 0.56
CA LYS A 58 -13.82 1.79 -0.03
C LYS A 58 -13.10 0.57 0.55
N LEU A 59 -11.84 0.74 0.98
CA LEU A 59 -11.01 -0.31 1.58
C LEU A 59 -10.33 0.22 2.83
N PRO A 60 -10.14 -0.60 3.88
CA PRO A 60 -9.44 -0.21 5.10
C PRO A 60 -7.91 -0.26 4.90
N ARG A 61 -7.41 0.48 3.90
CA ARG A 61 -5.99 0.53 3.52
C ARG A 61 -5.53 1.98 3.45
N VAL A 62 -4.28 2.22 3.83
CA VAL A 62 -3.59 3.49 3.62
C VAL A 62 -2.29 3.21 2.87
N SER A 63 -1.94 4.12 1.96
CA SER A 63 -0.65 4.14 1.27
C SER A 63 -0.03 5.52 1.45
N ILE A 64 1.28 5.55 1.68
CA ILE A 64 2.07 6.74 1.95
C ILE A 64 3.20 6.77 0.93
N GLN A 65 3.40 7.91 0.30
CA GLN A 65 4.53 8.17 -0.57
C GLN A 65 5.23 9.44 -0.11
N LEU A 66 6.48 9.30 0.27
CA LEU A 66 7.40 10.42 0.43
C LEU A 66 8.24 10.54 -0.85
N SER A 67 8.32 11.74 -1.40
CA SER A 67 9.21 12.08 -2.50
C SER A 67 10.07 13.24 -2.05
N ILE A 68 11.38 13.14 -2.28
CA ILE A 68 12.36 14.16 -1.96
C ILE A 68 12.84 14.73 -3.29
N ASP A 69 12.54 16.00 -3.53
CA ASP A 69 12.92 16.70 -4.75
C ASP A 69 14.37 17.18 -4.66
N ASN A 70 15.30 16.23 -4.78
CA ASN A 70 16.72 16.53 -4.86
C ASN A 70 17.12 16.71 -6.33
N PRO A 71 17.93 17.74 -6.66
CA PRO A 71 18.45 17.89 -8.02
C PRO A 71 19.31 16.68 -8.39
N PRO A 72 19.33 16.28 -9.68
CA PRO A 72 20.21 15.21 -10.13
C PRO A 72 21.68 15.52 -9.79
N SER A 73 22.34 14.59 -9.12
CA SER A 73 23.75 14.70 -8.76
C SER A 73 24.56 13.57 -9.39
N LEU A 74 25.73 13.89 -9.93
CA LEU A 74 26.70 12.88 -10.35
C LEU A 74 27.44 12.35 -9.13
N GLU A 75 27.46 11.03 -8.98
CA GLU A 75 28.12 10.37 -7.84
C GLU A 75 29.65 10.26 -8.00
N GLY A 76 30.16 10.45 -9.24
CA GLY A 76 31.59 10.47 -9.55
C GLY A 76 32.31 9.18 -9.13
N GLU A 77 33.40 9.33 -8.36
CA GLU A 77 34.18 8.21 -7.83
C GLU A 77 33.40 7.33 -6.83
N LYS A 78 32.25 7.80 -6.33
CA LYS A 78 31.37 7.08 -5.40
C LYS A 78 30.10 6.55 -6.08
N ALA A 79 30.21 6.16 -7.35
CA ALA A 79 29.10 5.55 -8.08
C ALA A 79 28.45 4.41 -7.28
N GLY A 80 27.13 4.42 -7.20
CA GLY A 80 26.30 3.50 -6.42
C GLY A 80 26.00 3.93 -4.99
N VAL A 81 26.51 5.07 -4.50
CA VAL A 81 26.31 5.51 -3.10
C VAL A 81 24.84 5.72 -2.77
N SER A 82 24.05 6.31 -3.67
CA SER A 82 22.63 6.58 -3.43
C SER A 82 21.83 5.29 -3.38
N SER A 83 22.11 4.36 -4.28
CA SER A 83 21.50 3.03 -4.31
C SER A 83 21.85 2.21 -3.06
N LEU A 84 23.11 2.31 -2.62
CA LEU A 84 23.57 1.62 -1.42
C LEU A 84 22.93 2.21 -0.16
N ALA A 85 22.88 3.53 -0.04
CA ALA A 85 22.21 4.23 1.05
C ALA A 85 20.72 3.89 1.10
N ALA A 86 20.03 3.94 -0.05
CA ALA A 86 18.64 3.52 -0.19
C ALA A 86 18.42 2.07 0.26
N GLY A 87 19.34 1.17 -0.09
CA GLY A 87 19.26 -0.23 0.25
C GLY A 87 19.59 -0.56 1.70
N LEU A 88 20.12 0.41 2.46
CA LEU A 88 20.37 0.32 3.90
C LEU A 88 19.28 1.05 4.70
N LEU A 89 18.69 2.10 4.15
CA LEU A 89 17.48 2.73 4.65
C LEU A 89 16.36 1.68 4.70
N GLY A 90 15.79 1.43 5.88
CA GLY A 90 14.77 0.39 6.09
C GLY A 90 15.26 -0.91 6.73
N ASN A 91 16.54 -1.02 7.09
CA ASN A 91 17.05 -2.10 7.93
C ASN A 91 16.95 -1.77 9.44
N GLY A 92 15.89 -1.06 9.85
CA GLY A 92 15.76 -0.51 11.19
C GLY A 92 16.25 0.93 11.33
N SER A 93 16.39 1.37 12.56
CA SER A 93 16.78 2.73 12.95
C SER A 93 17.78 2.69 14.10
N THR A 94 18.25 3.84 14.57
CA THR A 94 19.06 3.89 15.79
C THR A 94 18.24 3.52 17.03
N ASN A 95 16.91 3.59 16.95
CA ASN A 95 15.99 3.34 18.06
C ASN A 95 15.44 1.91 18.06
N ILE A 96 15.35 1.27 16.89
CA ILE A 96 14.80 -0.07 16.71
C ILE A 96 15.80 -0.91 15.92
N SER A 97 16.19 -2.06 16.48
CA SER A 97 17.09 -2.99 15.79
C SER A 97 16.47 -3.51 14.50
N LYS A 98 17.32 -3.91 13.55
CA LYS A 98 16.90 -4.43 12.25
C LYS A 98 15.85 -5.53 12.35
N ASP A 99 16.13 -6.57 13.14
CA ASP A 99 15.27 -7.75 13.21
C ASP A 99 13.91 -7.41 13.81
N ALA A 100 13.88 -6.61 14.89
CA ALA A 100 12.64 -6.16 15.50
C ALA A 100 11.84 -5.26 14.56
N PHE A 101 12.50 -4.39 13.80
CA PHE A 101 11.85 -3.51 12.84
C PHE A 101 11.18 -4.30 11.72
N ILE A 102 11.90 -5.26 11.12
CA ILE A 102 11.37 -6.09 10.03
C ILE A 102 10.23 -6.98 10.55
N GLU A 103 10.43 -7.63 11.71
CA GLU A 103 9.40 -8.46 12.33
C GLU A 103 8.13 -7.66 12.66
N GLU A 104 8.26 -6.43 13.14
CA GLU A 104 7.12 -5.56 13.42
C GLU A 104 6.37 -5.16 12.14
N VAL A 105 7.08 -4.76 11.08
CA VAL A 105 6.46 -4.43 9.78
C VAL A 105 5.70 -5.65 9.22
N ASP A 106 6.30 -6.83 9.28
CA ASP A 106 5.71 -8.08 8.81
C ASP A 106 4.49 -8.49 9.65
N PHE A 107 4.59 -8.39 10.98
CA PHE A 107 3.50 -8.70 11.91
C PHE A 107 2.28 -7.79 11.68
N LEU A 108 2.50 -6.52 11.33
CA LEU A 108 1.45 -5.57 11.00
C LEU A 108 0.87 -5.78 9.58
N GLY A 109 1.43 -6.70 8.79
CA GLY A 109 1.01 -6.97 7.41
C GLY A 109 1.20 -5.74 6.53
N ALA A 110 2.24 -4.96 6.80
CA ALA A 110 2.56 -3.74 6.07
C ALA A 110 3.67 -3.98 5.04
N SER A 111 3.85 -3.02 4.15
CA SER A 111 5.03 -2.94 3.29
C SER A 111 5.67 -1.60 3.50
N LEU A 112 6.98 -1.57 3.71
CA LEU A 112 7.76 -0.36 3.92
C LEU A 112 9.05 -0.46 3.11
N ASN A 113 9.32 0.53 2.26
CA ASN A 113 10.46 0.54 1.35
C ASN A 113 11.06 1.93 1.27
N PHE A 114 12.37 2.00 1.05
CA PHE A 114 13.10 3.25 0.88
C PHE A 114 13.83 3.27 -0.46
N GLY A 115 13.86 4.45 -1.05
CA GLY A 115 14.66 4.82 -2.20
C GLY A 115 15.65 5.91 -1.81
N ALA A 116 16.54 6.27 -2.74
CA ALA A 116 17.54 7.31 -2.49
C ALA A 116 16.90 8.69 -2.20
N SER A 117 15.75 8.94 -2.82
CA SER A 117 15.00 10.20 -2.71
C SER A 117 13.51 9.93 -2.46
N SER A 118 13.17 8.78 -1.87
CA SER A 118 11.77 8.42 -1.66
C SER A 118 11.60 7.42 -0.52
N ALA A 119 10.39 7.34 0.02
CA ALA A 119 9.98 6.25 0.88
C ALA A 119 8.53 5.91 0.56
N PHE A 120 8.19 4.63 0.64
CA PHE A 120 6.84 4.14 0.40
C PHE A 120 6.42 3.23 1.53
N ALA A 121 5.19 3.42 2.01
CA ALA A 121 4.58 2.53 2.97
C ALA A 121 3.13 2.20 2.59
N SER A 122 2.67 0.99 2.93
CA SER A 122 1.24 0.68 2.87
C SER A 122 0.84 -0.33 3.94
N SER A 123 -0.36 -0.16 4.50
CA SER A 123 -0.86 -1.00 5.58
C SER A 123 -2.38 -0.96 5.68
N LEU A 124 -2.96 -1.80 6.55
CA LEU A 124 -4.33 -1.60 7.00
C LEU A 124 -4.46 -0.27 7.75
N SER A 125 -5.60 0.41 7.62
CA SER A 125 -5.84 1.72 8.25
C SER A 125 -5.68 1.70 9.77
N LYS A 126 -5.97 0.57 10.44
CA LYS A 126 -5.77 0.43 11.89
C LYS A 126 -4.31 0.52 12.35
N TYR A 127 -3.36 0.23 11.46
CA TYR A 127 -1.93 0.22 11.76
C TYR A 127 -1.18 1.41 11.16
N PHE A 128 -1.88 2.26 10.39
CA PHE A 128 -1.30 3.41 9.74
C PHE A 128 -0.45 4.31 10.67
N PRO A 129 -0.91 4.68 11.88
CA PRO A 129 -0.11 5.53 12.77
C PRO A 129 1.26 4.92 13.08
N ARG A 130 1.29 3.62 13.40
CA ARG A 130 2.53 2.91 13.73
C ARG A 130 3.45 2.76 12.53
N ILE A 131 2.90 2.47 11.36
CA ILE A 131 3.70 2.36 10.13
C ILE A 131 4.27 3.71 9.71
N LEU A 132 3.53 4.80 9.90
CA LEU A 132 4.04 6.16 9.65
C LEU A 132 5.17 6.50 10.63
N GLU A 133 5.06 6.13 11.91
CA GLU A 133 6.14 6.29 12.89
C GLU A 133 7.40 5.51 12.48
N LEU A 134 7.26 4.24 12.12
CA LEU A 134 8.39 3.41 11.66
C LEU A 134 9.05 3.99 10.40
N MET A 135 8.24 4.45 9.45
CA MET A 135 8.74 5.11 8.24
C MET A 135 9.51 6.38 8.59
N ALA A 136 8.98 7.23 9.47
CA ALA A 136 9.63 8.48 9.88
C ALA A 136 10.92 8.22 10.66
N ASP A 137 10.92 7.25 11.59
CA ASP A 137 12.08 6.93 12.40
C ASP A 137 13.22 6.35 11.55
N ALA A 138 12.93 5.43 10.64
CA ALA A 138 13.94 4.90 9.73
C ALA A 138 14.45 5.94 8.72
N ALA A 139 13.62 6.92 8.32
CA ALA A 139 14.04 8.02 7.44
C ALA A 139 14.94 9.04 8.15
N ILE A 140 14.62 9.38 9.40
CA ILE A 140 15.28 10.47 10.15
C ILE A 140 16.48 9.95 10.96
N ASN A 141 16.36 8.73 11.50
CA ASN A 141 17.36 8.11 12.37
C ASN A 141 17.87 6.77 11.79
N PRO A 142 18.41 6.75 10.55
CA PRO A 142 18.87 5.50 9.95
C PRO A 142 20.09 4.93 10.70
N ASN A 143 20.16 3.60 10.79
CA ASN A 143 21.30 2.90 11.38
C ASN A 143 22.13 2.19 10.31
N PHE A 144 23.19 2.86 9.84
CA PHE A 144 24.12 2.33 8.85
C PHE A 144 25.25 1.54 9.52
N THR A 145 24.94 0.33 9.99
CA THR A 145 25.96 -0.53 10.60
C THR A 145 26.97 -1.01 9.55
N GLU A 146 28.22 -1.17 9.96
CA GLU A 146 29.29 -1.67 9.09
C GLU A 146 28.97 -3.06 8.53
N GLU A 147 28.39 -3.93 9.34
CA GLU A 147 27.98 -5.29 8.92
C GLU A 147 26.98 -5.24 7.77
N GLU A 148 25.92 -4.43 7.89
CA GLU A 148 24.89 -4.31 6.86
C GLU A 148 25.41 -3.63 5.61
N PHE A 149 26.27 -2.62 5.77
CA PHE A 149 26.98 -1.99 4.66
C PHE A 149 27.80 -3.03 3.87
N GLN A 150 28.61 -3.85 4.55
CA GLN A 150 29.42 -4.87 3.91
C GLN A 150 28.59 -5.93 3.19
N LYS A 151 27.51 -6.38 3.83
CA LYS A 151 26.56 -7.33 3.24
C LYS A 151 25.91 -6.76 1.98
N LYS A 152 25.44 -5.51 2.05
CA LYS A 152 24.79 -4.85 0.90
C LYS A 152 25.79 -4.58 -0.22
N ARG A 153 27.00 -4.11 0.10
CA ARG A 153 28.09 -3.90 -0.85
C ARG A 153 28.45 -5.18 -1.60
N LYS A 154 28.54 -6.31 -0.90
CA LYS A 154 28.78 -7.63 -1.52
C LYS A 154 27.69 -7.97 -2.54
N ASN A 155 26.42 -7.76 -2.20
CA ASN A 155 25.30 -8.03 -3.11
C ASN A 155 25.36 -7.18 -4.39
N TYR A 156 25.80 -5.92 -4.28
CA TYR A 156 25.99 -5.06 -5.46
C TYR A 156 27.25 -5.42 -6.27
N SER A 157 28.32 -5.94 -5.65
CA SER A 157 29.53 -6.36 -6.37
C SER A 157 29.39 -7.69 -7.13
N LEU A 158 28.31 -8.44 -6.88
CA LEU A 158 28.01 -9.71 -7.52
C LEU A 158 27.00 -9.57 -8.69
N ALA A 159 26.54 -8.35 -8.96
CA ALA A 159 25.65 -7.99 -10.07
C ALA A 159 26.44 -7.18 -11.12
#